data_AF-A0A0F9R2I8-F1
#
_entry.id   AF-A0A0F9R2I8-F1
#
_cell.length_a   1.000
_cell.length_b   1.000
_cell.length_c   1.000
_cell.angle_alpha   90.00
_cell.angle_beta   90.00
_cell.angle_gamma   90.00
#
_symmetry.space_group_name_H-M   'P 1'
#
loop_
_entity.id
_entity.type
_entity.pdbx_description
1 polymer ?
#
loop_
_entity_poly.entity_id
_entity_poly.type
_entity_poly.pdbx_seq_one_letter_code
_entity_poly.pdbx_strand_id
1 'polypeptide(L)' 'METLDIKRLRKEGVVQAREVLEAAQTTEEKHYARLALQRALRDKG' A
#
# COMPACT_ATOMS: atom_id res chain seq x y z
N MET A 1 5.98 -17.80 19.64
CA MET A 1 6.13 -16.48 18.99
C MET A 1 5.84 -16.74 17.52
N GLU A 2 4.61 -16.50 17.08
CA GLU A 2 4.26 -16.69 15.66
C GLU A 2 5.18 -15.82 14.81
N THR A 3 5.93 -16.44 13.92
CA THR A 3 6.68 -15.74 12.87
C THR A 3 5.65 -15.04 11.98
N LEU A 4 5.39 -13.76 12.27
CA LEU A 4 4.64 -12.86 11.39
C LEU A 4 5.26 -12.98 9.99
N ASP A 5 4.47 -13.47 9.04
CA ASP A 5 4.92 -13.64 7.68
C ASP A 5 5.00 -12.24 7.02
N ILE A 6 6.15 -11.60 7.23
CA ILE A 6 6.43 -10.23 6.78
C ILE A 6 6.16 -10.09 5.28
N LYS A 7 6.40 -11.15 4.50
CA LYS A 7 6.12 -11.15 3.05
C LYS A 7 4.63 -11.06 2.77
N ARG A 8 3.80 -11.77 3.55
CA ARG A 8 2.34 -11.71 3.45
C ARG A 8 1.82 -10.34 3.85
N LEU A 9 2.25 -9.81 4.99
CA LEU A 9 1.85 -8.48 5.46
C LEU A 9 2.21 -7.37 4.47
N ARG A 10 3.40 -7.44 3.86
CA ARG A 10 3.80 -6.49 2.80
C ARG A 10 2.92 -6.62 1.55
N LYS A 11 2.57 -7.85 1.14
CA LYS A 11 1.69 -8.08 0.00
C LYS A 11 0.29 -7.51 0.26
N GLU A 12 -0.27 -7.75 1.44
CA GLU A 12 -1.56 -7.21 1.87
C GLU A 12 -1.53 -5.67 1.90
N GLY A 13 -0.46 -5.06 2.42
CA GLY A 13 -0.29 -3.61 2.43
C GLY A 13 -0.24 -2.98 1.02
N VAL A 14 0.41 -3.63 0.06
CA VAL A 14 0.42 -3.18 -1.34
C VAL A 14 -0.96 -3.30 -2.00
N VAL A 15 -1.70 -4.38 -1.72
CA VAL A 15 -3.06 -4.57 -2.24
C VAL A 15 -3.99 -3.48 -1.69
N GLN A 16 -3.95 -3.25 -0.38
CA GLN A 16 -4.78 -2.24 0.28
C GLN A 16 -4.46 -0.81 -0.23
N ALA A 17 -3.18 -0.47 -0.41
CA ALA A 17 -2.79 0.82 -0.97
C ALA A 17 -3.28 1.01 -2.42
N ARG A 18 -3.44 -0.08 -3.18
CA ARG A 18 -4.00 -0.08 -4.53
C ARG A 18 -5.50 0.18 -4.52
N GLU A 19 -6.24 -0.50 -3.65
CA GLU A 19 -7.69 -0.31 -3.48
C GLU A 19 -8.01 1.13 -3.08
N VAL A 20 -7.24 1.70 -2.14
CA VAL A 20 -7.38 3.11 -1.72
C VAL A 20 -7.13 4.08 -2.87
N LEU A 21 -6.15 3.79 -3.74
CA LEU A 21 -5.89 4.60 -4.92
C LEU A 21 -7.00 4.52 -5.97
N GLU A 22 -7.60 3.34 -6.15
CA GLU A 22 -8.73 3.14 -7.06
C GLU A 22 -10.01 3.81 -6.54
N ALA A 23 -10.23 3.80 -5.22
CA ALA A 23 -11.37 4.43 -4.58
C ALA A 23 -11.26 5.96 -4.47
N ALA A 24 -10.05 6.53 -4.57
CA ALA A 24 -9.82 7.97 -4.47
C ALA A 24 -10.56 8.75 -5.55
N GLN A 25 -11.36 9.74 -5.16
CA GLN A 25 -12.18 10.53 -6.06
C GLN A 25 -11.56 11.88 -6.38
N THR A 26 -10.85 12.47 -5.42
CA THR A 26 -10.22 13.78 -5.59
C THR A 26 -8.78 13.69 -6.06
N THR A 27 -8.27 14.80 -6.61
CA THR A 27 -6.88 14.91 -7.05
C THR A 27 -5.91 14.79 -5.88
N GLU A 28 -6.25 15.36 -4.72
CA GLU A 28 -5.45 15.28 -3.49
C GLU A 28 -5.43 13.86 -2.92
N GLU A 29 -6.58 13.19 -2.84
CA GLU A 29 -6.66 11.80 -2.40
C GLU A 29 -5.81 10.89 -3.28
N LYS A 30 -5.87 11.06 -4.61
CA LYS A 30 -5.04 10.31 -5.56
C LYS A 30 -3.55 10.60 -5.35
N HIS A 31 -3.19 11.84 -5.02
CA HIS A 31 -1.80 12.20 -4.72
C HIS A 31 -1.29 11.45 -3.48
N TYR A 32 -2.03 11.51 -2.37
CA TYR A 32 -1.64 10.82 -1.13
C TYR A 32 -1.69 9.30 -1.25
N ALA A 33 -2.69 8.74 -1.95
CA ALA A 33 -2.79 7.31 -2.20
C ALA A 33 -1.63 6.79 -3.08
N ARG A 34 -1.19 7.55 -4.08
CA ARG A 34 0.04 7.21 -4.85
C ARG A 34 1.28 7.23 -3.98
N LEU A 35 1.41 8.22 -3.10
CA LEU A 35 2.56 8.33 -2.20
C LEU A 35 2.60 7.13 -1.23
N ALA A 36 1.45 6.73 -0.69
CA ALA A 36 1.32 5.55 0.16
C ALA A 36 1.70 4.26 -0.59
N LEU A 37 1.20 4.09 -1.82
CA LEU A 37 1.54 2.95 -2.67
C LEU A 37 3.05 2.90 -3.00
N GLN A 38 3.67 4.04 -3.31
CA GLN A 38 5.12 4.10 -3.52
C GLN A 38 5.91 3.66 -2.29
N ARG A 39 5.51 4.10 -1.09
CA ARG A 39 6.16 3.68 0.16
C ARG A 39 6.04 2.17 0.38
N ALA A 40 4.85 1.61 0.17
CA ALA A 40 4.59 0.18 0.31
C ALA A 40 5.40 -0.67 -0.71
N LEU A 41 5.63 -0.14 -1.92
CA LEU A 41 6.45 -0.81 -2.93
C LEU A 41 7.96 -0.67 -2.67
N ARG A 42 8.41 0.44 -2.08
CA ARG A 42 9.83 0.66 -1.78
C ARG A 42 10.34 -0.27 -0.69
N ASP A 43 9.49 -0.61 0.27
CA ASP A 43 9.76 -1.57 1.36
C ASP A 43 9.90 -3.03 0.88
N LYS A 44 9.74 -3.25 -0.44
CA LYS A 44 9.82 -4.55 -1.11
C LYS A 44 11.23 -4.86 -1.66
N GLY A 45 12.11 -3.86 -1.75
CA GLY A 45 13.53 -4.01 -2.11
C GLY A 45 14.41 -3.99 -0.87
#